data_AF-A0A9X5LRY4-F1
#
_entry.id   AF-A0A9X5LRY4-F1
#
_cell.length_a   1.000
_cell.length_b   1.000
_cell.length_c   1.000
_cell.angle_alpha   90.00
_cell.angle_beta   90.00
_cell.angle_gamma   90.00
#
_symmetry.space_group_name_H-M   'P 1'
#
loop_
_entity.id
_entity.type
_entity.pdbx_description
1 polymer ?
#
loop_
_entity_poly.entity_id
_entity_poly.type
_entity_poly.pdbx_seq_one_letter_code
_entity_poly.pdbx_strand_id
1 'polypeptide(L)'
;MTNLPGTLHTAHDGAWQVAEHGCQVLAWQADGKPVIWFDPEHADESDAVIRGGVPLCAPWFGHGPNNDQDPQHGLARPPHPWPADDPLRLHPHTDSSAQPANRCAIQILG
;
A
#
# COMPACT_ATOMS: atom_id res chain seq x y z
N MET A 1 -7.12 3.27 -18.95
CA MET A 1 -6.67 2.92 -17.59
C MET A 1 -6.27 4.22 -16.94
N THR A 2 -6.86 4.54 -15.79
CA THR A 2 -6.60 5.77 -15.04
C THR A 2 -5.11 5.84 -14.69
N ASN A 3 -4.54 7.04 -14.70
CA ASN A 3 -3.14 7.31 -14.36
C ASN A 3 -2.96 7.22 -12.84
N LEU A 4 -3.20 6.05 -12.26
CA LEU A 4 -2.98 5.79 -10.84
C LEU A 4 -1.47 5.75 -10.59
N PRO A 5 -1.00 6.22 -9.43
CA PRO A 5 0.40 6.16 -9.07
C PRO A 5 0.83 4.73 -8.69
N GLY A 6 2.12 4.54 -8.50
CA GLY A 6 2.68 3.27 -8.07
C GLY A 6 2.95 2.25 -9.19
N THR A 7 3.47 1.10 -8.79
CA THR A 7 3.93 0.05 -9.71
C THR A 7 2.76 -0.83 -10.17
N LEU A 8 2.60 -0.98 -11.49
CA LEU A 8 1.68 -1.95 -12.10
C LEU A 8 2.35 -3.33 -12.13
N HIS A 9 1.65 -4.33 -11.60
CA HIS A 9 2.01 -5.73 -11.62
C HIS A 9 0.99 -6.51 -12.44
N THR A 10 1.46 -7.55 -13.13
CA THR A 10 0.62 -8.48 -13.87
C THR A 10 1.08 -9.91 -13.59
N ALA A 11 0.13 -10.84 -13.49
CA ALA A 11 0.39 -12.27 -13.39
C ALA A 11 -0.82 -13.04 -13.94
N HIS A 12 -0.57 -14.06 -14.75
CA HIS A 12 -1.63 -14.87 -15.40
C HIS A 12 -2.74 -13.99 -16.03
N ASP A 13 -3.96 -14.09 -15.51
CA ASP A 13 -5.19 -13.39 -15.91
C ASP A 13 -5.51 -12.17 -15.04
N GLY A 14 -4.58 -11.77 -14.18
CA GLY A 14 -4.72 -10.68 -13.22
C GLY A 14 -3.74 -9.53 -13.42
N ALA A 15 -4.16 -8.36 -12.96
CA ALA A 15 -3.33 -7.16 -12.87
C ALA A 15 -3.67 -6.37 -11.61
N TRP A 16 -2.68 -5.79 -10.95
CA TRP A 16 -2.89 -4.94 -9.79
C TRP A 16 -1.87 -3.81 -9.76
N GLN A 17 -2.25 -2.69 -9.14
CA GLN A 17 -1.39 -1.53 -9.02
C GLN A 17 -1.24 -1.14 -7.56
N VAL A 18 0.00 -0.91 -7.13
CA VAL A 18 0.36 -0.69 -5.73
C VAL A 18 1.10 0.64 -5.58
N ALA A 19 0.57 1.52 -4.74
CA ALA A 19 1.24 2.75 -4.32
C ALA A 19 2.52 2.41 -3.52
N GLU A 20 3.60 3.15 -3.75
CA GLU A 20 4.81 3.03 -2.90
C GLU A 20 4.53 3.57 -1.49
N HIS A 21 3.65 4.57 -1.37
CA HIS A 21 3.16 5.09 -0.10
C HIS A 21 2.19 4.09 0.53
N GLY A 22 2.54 3.61 1.73
CA GLY A 22 1.68 2.80 2.59
C GLY A 22 1.34 1.42 2.02
N CYS A 23 2.03 1.02 0.94
CA CYS A 23 1.81 -0.22 0.21
C CYS A 23 0.33 -0.45 -0.10
N GLN A 24 -0.35 0.59 -0.57
CA GLN A 24 -1.79 0.53 -0.79
C GLN A 24 -2.10 -0.02 -2.17
N VAL A 25 -2.88 -1.12 -2.25
CA VAL A 25 -3.39 -1.62 -3.54
C VAL A 25 -4.46 -0.63 -4.03
N LEU A 26 -4.23 -0.01 -5.18
CA LEU A 26 -5.10 1.01 -5.77
C LEU A 26 -6.04 0.44 -6.83
N ALA A 27 -5.59 -0.59 -7.54
CA ALA A 27 -6.40 -1.29 -8.53
C ALA A 27 -6.10 -2.79 -8.47
N TRP A 28 -7.13 -3.59 -8.71
CA TRP A 28 -7.00 -5.04 -8.92
C TRP A 28 -8.05 -5.48 -9.93
N GLN A 29 -7.59 -6.24 -10.93
CA GLN A 29 -8.40 -6.92 -11.92
C GLN A 29 -8.07 -8.42 -11.90
N ALA A 30 -9.11 -9.23 -12.02
CA ALA A 30 -9.03 -10.67 -12.22
C ALA A 30 -9.94 -11.04 -13.41
N ASP A 31 -9.47 -11.85 -14.34
CA ASP A 31 -10.19 -12.21 -15.57
C ASP A 31 -10.70 -10.98 -16.35
N GLY A 32 -9.90 -9.92 -16.36
CA GLY A 32 -10.24 -8.64 -17.00
C GLY A 32 -11.39 -7.86 -16.33
N LYS A 33 -11.80 -8.24 -15.11
CA LYS A 33 -12.87 -7.56 -14.35
C LYS A 33 -12.31 -6.85 -13.12
N PRO A 34 -12.72 -5.61 -12.82
CA PRO A 34 -12.29 -4.91 -11.61
C PRO A 34 -12.86 -5.58 -10.36
N VAL A 35 -12.00 -5.82 -9.37
CA VAL A 35 -12.36 -6.47 -8.10
C VAL A 35 -12.56 -5.47 -6.98
N ILE A 36 -11.75 -4.41 -6.95
CA ILE A 36 -11.81 -3.36 -5.93
C ILE A 36 -12.26 -2.03 -6.53
N TRP A 37 -12.92 -1.23 -5.71
CA TRP A 37 -13.28 0.13 -6.05
C TRP A 37 -12.18 1.10 -5.61
N PHE A 38 -11.96 2.12 -6.42
CA PHE A 38 -11.04 3.22 -6.14
C PHE A 38 -11.64 4.52 -6.63
N ASP A 39 -11.41 5.61 -5.89
CA ASP A 39 -11.81 6.95 -6.29
C ASP A 39 -10.67 7.63 -7.06
N PRO A 40 -10.77 7.76 -8.40
CA PRO A 40 -9.70 8.35 -9.20
C PRO A 40 -9.43 9.82 -8.86
N GLU A 41 -10.35 10.53 -8.21
CA GLU A 41 -10.17 11.93 -7.80
C GLU A 41 -9.20 12.07 -6.61
N HIS A 42 -8.91 10.98 -5.90
CA HIS A 42 -8.10 10.95 -4.69
C HIS A 42 -6.84 10.08 -4.84
N ALA A 43 -6.32 9.97 -6.06
CA ALA A 43 -5.11 9.21 -6.41
C ALA A 43 -3.79 9.94 -6.10
N ASP A 44 -3.81 11.01 -5.31
CA ASP A 44 -2.63 11.82 -5.04
C ASP A 44 -1.83 11.25 -3.85
N GLU A 45 -0.56 10.91 -4.10
CA GLU A 45 0.37 10.39 -3.10
C GLU A 45 1.09 11.49 -2.31
N SER A 46 0.99 12.76 -2.73
CA SER A 46 1.88 13.83 -2.28
C SER A 46 1.72 14.23 -0.82
N ASP A 47 0.50 14.47 -0.36
CA ASP A 47 0.30 15.17 0.93
C ASP A 47 -0.79 14.56 1.83
N ALA A 48 -1.51 13.54 1.38
CA ALA A 48 -2.64 12.98 2.13
C ALA A 48 -2.72 11.46 2.05
N VAL A 49 -3.50 10.92 2.98
CA VAL A 49 -3.90 9.52 2.98
C VAL A 49 -4.72 9.19 1.73
N ILE A 50 -4.28 8.20 0.96
CA ILE A 50 -4.97 7.74 -0.26
C ILE A 50 -6.35 7.15 0.09
N ARG A 51 -7.39 7.54 -0.64
CA ARG A 51 -8.79 7.08 -0.43
C ARG A 51 -9.21 6.06 -1.50
N GLY A 52 -9.78 4.93 -1.06
CA GLY A 52 -10.15 3.81 -1.94
C GLY A 52 -9.09 2.71 -1.96
N GLY A 53 -9.34 1.62 -2.70
CA GLY A 53 -8.42 0.49 -2.74
C GLY A 53 -8.35 -0.26 -1.40
N VAL A 54 -7.16 -0.77 -1.05
CA VAL A 54 -6.95 -1.60 0.16
C VAL A 54 -5.91 -0.95 1.09
N PRO A 55 -6.33 -0.09 2.03
CA PRO A 55 -5.41 0.54 2.98
C PRO A 55 -4.95 -0.42 4.08
N LEU A 56 -3.68 -0.35 4.47
CA LEU A 56 -3.14 -1.08 5.60
C LEU A 56 -3.39 -0.32 6.91
N CYS A 57 -4.11 -0.93 7.85
CA CYS A 57 -4.35 -0.35 9.18
C CYS A 57 -3.50 -1.08 10.22
N ALA A 58 -2.33 -0.53 10.56
CA ALA A 58 -1.39 -1.18 11.47
C ALA A 58 -0.44 -0.16 12.14
N PRO A 59 -0.02 -0.39 13.40
CA PRO A 59 -0.32 -1.57 14.21
C PRO A 59 -1.67 -1.50 14.95
N TRP A 60 -2.47 -0.46 14.72
CA TRP A 60 -3.79 -0.31 15.33
C TRP A 60 -4.88 0.09 14.34
N PHE A 61 -6.13 -0.18 14.70
CA PHE A 61 -7.33 0.27 13.99
C PHE A 61 -7.98 1.43 14.75
N GLY A 62 -8.57 2.41 14.05
CA GLY A 62 -9.17 3.57 14.69
C GLY A 62 -8.13 4.34 15.51
N HIS A 63 -8.50 4.81 16.71
CA HIS A 63 -7.56 5.39 17.67
C HIS A 63 -6.95 4.33 18.61
N GLY A 64 -6.84 3.09 18.15
CA GLY A 64 -6.37 1.98 18.97
C GLY A 64 -7.38 1.50 20.01
N PRO A 65 -7.05 0.43 20.75
CA PRO A 65 -7.98 -0.26 21.65
C PRO A 65 -8.46 0.62 22.81
N ASN A 66 -7.66 1.62 23.20
CA ASN A 66 -7.99 2.55 24.28
C ASN A 66 -8.48 3.92 23.77
N ASN A 67 -8.64 4.09 22.45
CA ASN A 67 -9.03 5.34 21.82
C ASN A 67 -8.09 6.53 22.14
N ASP A 68 -6.78 6.26 22.21
CA ASP A 68 -5.73 7.20 22.59
C ASP A 68 -4.55 7.27 21.59
N GLN A 69 -4.63 6.53 20.48
CA GLN A 69 -3.59 6.49 19.46
C GLN A 69 -3.88 7.49 18.32
N ASP A 70 -2.81 8.11 17.85
CA ASP A 70 -2.79 9.01 16.69
C ASP A 70 -1.55 8.68 15.85
N PRO A 71 -1.62 8.65 14.50
CA PRO A 71 -2.80 8.85 13.66
C PRO A 71 -3.84 7.73 13.78
N GLN A 72 -5.09 8.03 13.39
CA GLN A 72 -6.11 6.99 13.23
C GLN A 72 -5.62 5.93 12.21
N HIS A 73 -5.82 4.65 12.53
CA HIS A 73 -5.43 3.49 11.70
C HIS A 73 -3.93 3.20 11.59
N GLY A 74 -3.12 3.73 12.51
CA GLY A 74 -1.72 3.35 12.59
C GLY A 74 -0.82 4.07 11.59
N LEU A 75 0.45 3.68 11.65
CA LEU A 75 1.54 4.35 10.93
C LEU A 75 1.80 3.74 9.54
N ALA A 76 1.24 2.56 9.26
CA ALA A 76 1.47 1.85 8.00
C ALA A 76 0.83 2.54 6.78
N ARG A 77 -0.22 3.33 6.99
CA ARG A 77 -0.97 4.01 5.92
C ARG A 77 -0.41 5.37 5.49
N PRO A 78 -0.10 6.33 6.40
CA PRO A 78 0.29 7.69 6.04
C PRO A 78 1.68 7.81 5.38
N PRO A 79 2.01 8.95 4.74
CA PRO A 79 3.19 9.11 3.87
C PRO A 79 4.52 9.18 4.63
N HIS A 80 4.50 8.96 5.94
CA HIS A 80 5.71 9.09 6.72
C HIS A 80 6.72 8.01 6.30
N PRO A 81 8.00 8.38 6.10
CA PRO A 81 9.03 7.38 5.90
C PRO A 81 8.97 6.41 7.07
N TRP A 82 8.82 5.13 6.73
CA TRP A 82 8.79 4.05 7.70
C TRP A 82 9.96 4.24 8.67
N PRO A 83 9.71 4.39 9.99
CA PRO A 83 10.79 4.51 10.97
C PRO A 83 11.81 3.39 10.74
N ALA A 84 13.10 3.71 10.80
CA ALA A 84 14.15 2.73 10.54
C ALA A 84 14.00 1.48 11.45
N ASP A 85 13.45 1.68 12.64
CA ASP A 85 13.25 0.67 13.68
C ASP A 85 11.81 0.11 13.75
N ASP A 86 10.99 0.33 12.71
CA ASP A 86 9.62 -0.20 12.72
C ASP A 86 9.62 -1.73 12.54
N PRO A 87 8.98 -2.51 13.44
CA PRO A 87 8.87 -3.96 13.31
C PRO A 87 8.09 -4.43 12.07
N LEU A 88 7.32 -3.54 11.42
CA LEU A 88 6.61 -3.81 10.16
C LEU A 88 7.46 -3.47 8.93
N ARG A 89 8.63 -2.86 9.11
CA ARG A 89 9.57 -2.65 8.00
C ARG A 89 10.11 -4.01 7.57
N LEU A 90 9.72 -4.45 6.38
CA LEU A 90 10.29 -5.66 5.80
C LEU A 90 11.82 -5.50 5.69
N HIS A 91 12.56 -6.31 6.44
CA HIS A 91 14.00 -6.42 6.23
C HIS A 91 14.22 -7.00 4.84
N PRO A 92 15.12 -6.41 4.02
CA PRO A 92 15.40 -6.96 2.71
C PRO A 92 15.86 -8.41 2.87
N HIS A 93 15.20 -9.34 2.19
CA HIS A 93 15.81 -10.64 1.93
C HIS A 93 17.09 -10.36 1.13
N THR A 94 18.22 -10.81 1.66
CA THR A 94 19.54 -10.62 1.04
C THR A 94 19.63 -11.45 -0.23
N ASP A 95 19.03 -10.95 -1.31
CA ASP A 95 19.39 -11.32 -2.67
C ASP A 95 20.00 -10.09 -3.36
N SER A 96 21.12 -10.30 -4.04
CA SER A 96 22.04 -9.28 -4.55
C SER A 96 21.46 -8.43 -5.70
N SER A 97 20.18 -8.58 -6.03
CA SER A 97 19.42 -7.73 -6.96
C SER A 97 18.68 -6.57 -6.27
N ALA A 98 18.99 -6.29 -5.00
CA ALA A 98 18.26 -5.38 -4.12
C ALA A 98 17.95 -4.00 -4.74
N GLN A 99 16.68 -3.83 -5.10
CA GLN A 99 16.08 -2.53 -5.38
C GLN A 99 16.00 -1.71 -4.07
N PRO A 100 16.00 -0.36 -4.14
CA PRO A 100 16.12 0.49 -2.94
C PRO A 100 15.05 0.17 -1.88
N ALA A 101 15.43 0.37 -0.62
CA ALA A 101 14.76 -0.02 0.63
C ALA A 101 13.36 0.59 0.88
N ASN A 102 12.70 1.08 -0.16
CA ASN A 102 11.42 1.76 -0.17
C ASN A 102 10.39 1.06 -1.08
N ARG A 103 10.69 -0.11 -1.65
CA ARG A 103 9.72 -0.82 -2.47
C ARG A 103 8.76 -1.62 -1.62
N CYS A 104 7.48 -1.31 -1.76
CA CYS A 104 6.40 -2.13 -1.27
C CYS A 104 6.44 -3.52 -1.93
N ALA A 105 6.96 -4.51 -1.22
CA ALA A 105 6.94 -5.90 -1.65
C ALA A 105 5.61 -6.55 -1.23
N ILE A 106 4.51 -6.15 -1.86
CA ILE A 106 3.26 -6.93 -1.77
C ILE A 106 3.33 -8.02 -2.82
N GLN A 107 3.60 -9.24 -2.38
CA GLN A 107 3.36 -10.42 -3.20
C GLN A 107 1.92 -10.86 -2.98
N ILE A 108 1.02 -10.50 -3.91
CA ILE A 108 -0.30 -11.13 -3.99
C ILE A 108 -0.04 -12.55 -4.53
N LEU A 109 -0.07 -13.54 -3.64
CA LEU A 109 0.04 -14.95 -4.01
C LEU A 109 -1.24 -15.35 -4.76
N GLY A 110 -1.10 -15.64 -6.06
CA GLY A 110 -2.08 -16.33 -6.89
C GLY A 110 -1.65 -17.76 -7.14
#